data_AF-A0A2S5DRE3-F1
#
_entry.id   AF-A0A2S5DRE3-F1
#
_cell.length_a   1.000
_cell.length_b   1.000
_cell.length_c   1.000
_cell.angle_alpha   90.00
_cell.angle_beta   90.00
_cell.angle_gamma   90.00
#
_symmetry.space_group_name_H-M   'P 1'
#
loop_
_entity.id
_entity.type
_entity.pdbx_description
1 polymer ?
#
loop_
_entity_poly.entity_id
_entity_poly.type
_entity_poly.pdbx_seq_one_letter_code
_entity_poly.pdbx_strand_id
1 'polypeptide(L)'
;MKFLRFAVATAAAALLPPAFAQTSDTAAPAQGLTRAEVVAQLKQAYLDGELPTNDGNYPPNAATRARNRELVQAASPAWLAQTPQAPQTAAQQ
;
A
#
# COMPACT_ATOMS: atom_id res chain seq x y z
N MET A 1 -27.02 -59.23 -21.72
CA MET A 1 -26.11 -58.63 -22.72
C MET A 1 -24.82 -58.22 -22.01
N LYS A 2 -23.66 -58.56 -22.59
CA LYS A 2 -22.32 -58.60 -21.96
C LYS A 2 -21.60 -57.26 -22.18
N PHE A 3 -21.17 -56.58 -21.11
CA PHE A 3 -20.45 -55.30 -21.21
C PHE A 3 -18.99 -55.53 -21.60
N LEU A 4 -18.57 -54.90 -22.70
CA LEU A 4 -17.22 -54.96 -23.25
C LEU A 4 -16.36 -53.85 -22.63
N ARG A 5 -15.20 -54.24 -22.06
CA ARG A 5 -14.21 -53.34 -21.48
C ARG A 5 -13.43 -52.65 -22.60
N PHE A 6 -13.41 -51.32 -22.61
CA PHE A 6 -12.52 -50.55 -23.47
C PHE A 6 -11.36 -50.02 -22.63
N ALA A 7 -10.18 -50.59 -22.84
CA ALA A 7 -8.92 -49.97 -22.44
C ALA A 7 -8.58 -48.89 -23.47
N VAL A 8 -8.40 -47.65 -23.04
CA VAL A 8 -7.89 -46.58 -23.90
C VAL A 8 -6.47 -46.25 -23.46
N ALA A 9 -5.58 -46.40 -24.45
CA ALA A 9 -4.16 -46.21 -24.37
C ALA A 9 -3.77 -44.74 -24.13
N THR A 10 -2.62 -44.58 -23.50
CA THR A 10 -1.87 -43.35 -23.26
C THR A 10 -1.66 -42.51 -24.52
N ALA A 11 -2.17 -41.28 -24.54
CA ALA A 11 -1.73 -40.23 -25.46
C ALA A 11 -0.79 -39.29 -24.72
N ALA A 12 0.50 -39.36 -25.04
CA ALA A 12 1.52 -38.43 -24.58
C ALA A 12 1.29 -37.06 -25.26
N ALA A 13 0.68 -36.12 -24.54
CA ALA A 13 0.66 -34.72 -24.95
C ALA A 13 2.01 -34.09 -24.58
N ALA A 14 2.77 -33.69 -25.59
CA ALA A 14 4.03 -32.97 -25.43
C ALA A 14 3.81 -31.71 -24.57
N LEU A 15 4.36 -31.72 -23.36
CA LEU A 15 4.44 -30.56 -22.49
C LEU A 15 5.45 -29.59 -23.08
N LEU A 16 4.98 -28.66 -23.92
CA LEU A 16 5.70 -27.42 -24.16
C LEU A 16 5.79 -26.68 -22.81
N PRO A 17 6.99 -26.29 -22.34
CA PRO A 17 7.07 -25.49 -21.13
C PRO A 17 6.41 -24.14 -21.40
N PRO A 18 5.45 -23.70 -20.56
CA PRO A 18 5.01 -22.32 -20.60
C PRO A 18 6.21 -21.41 -20.34
N ALA A 19 6.66 -20.68 -21.36
CA ALA A 19 7.68 -19.62 -21.23
C ALA A 19 7.10 -18.36 -20.58
N PHE A 20 6.34 -18.51 -19.49
CA PHE A 20 6.11 -17.40 -18.58
C PHE A 20 7.34 -17.32 -17.68
N ALA A 21 7.93 -16.13 -17.58
CA ALA A 21 9.00 -15.85 -16.63
C ALA A 21 8.48 -16.25 -15.24
N GLN A 22 8.95 -17.38 -14.71
CA GLN A 22 8.76 -17.76 -13.33
C GLN A 22 9.52 -16.74 -12.51
N THR A 23 8.85 -15.67 -12.11
CA THR A 23 9.34 -14.82 -11.04
C THR A 23 9.32 -15.67 -9.78
N SER A 24 10.49 -16.23 -9.45
CA SER A 24 10.72 -17.04 -8.25
C SER A 24 10.68 -16.22 -6.96
N ASP A 25 9.88 -15.16 -6.92
CA ASP A 25 9.53 -14.40 -5.72
C ASP A 25 8.09 -14.77 -5.36
N THR A 26 7.91 -15.98 -4.84
CA THR A 26 6.72 -16.36 -4.06
C THR A 26 6.79 -15.69 -2.67
N ALA A 27 7.08 -14.39 -2.63
CA ALA A 27 6.61 -13.55 -1.55
C ALA A 27 5.22 -13.11 -1.99
N ALA A 28 4.19 -13.47 -1.22
CA ALA A 28 2.88 -12.84 -1.41
C ALA A 28 3.10 -11.33 -1.50
N PRO A 29 2.50 -10.62 -2.48
CA PRO A 29 2.68 -9.18 -2.58
C PRO A 29 2.37 -8.60 -1.21
N ALA A 30 3.37 -7.94 -0.60
CA ALA A 30 3.18 -7.31 0.70
C ALA A 30 1.89 -6.49 0.60
N GLN A 31 0.94 -6.74 1.48
CA GLN A 31 -0.32 -6.00 1.46
C GLN A 31 0.03 -4.54 1.62
N GLY A 32 -0.17 -3.76 0.54
CA GLY A 32 0.10 -2.33 0.55
C GLY A 32 -0.80 -1.63 1.57
N LEU A 33 -0.42 -0.40 1.92
CA LEU A 33 -1.21 0.43 2.81
C LEU A 33 -2.65 0.53 2.32
N THR A 34 -3.60 0.27 3.22
CA THR A 34 -4.99 0.56 2.99
C THR A 34 -5.19 2.05 2.81
N ARG A 35 -6.26 2.44 2.10
CA ARG A 35 -6.61 3.85 1.92
C ARG A 35 -6.74 4.60 3.25
N ALA A 36 -7.26 3.92 4.29
CA ALA A 36 -7.41 4.50 5.62
C ALA A 36 -6.04 4.83 6.26
N GLU A 37 -5.07 3.93 6.12
CA GLU A 37 -3.71 4.15 6.65
C GLU A 37 -2.98 5.24 5.88
N VAL A 38 -3.14 5.31 4.56
CA VAL A 38 -2.58 6.41 3.75
C VAL A 38 -3.14 7.76 4.20
N VAL A 39 -4.47 7.85 4.41
CA VAL A 39 -5.09 9.09 4.89
C VAL A 39 -4.59 9.46 6.29
N ALA A 40 -4.38 8.48 7.18
CA ALA A 40 -3.81 8.73 8.50
C ALA A 40 -2.37 9.28 8.41
N GLN A 41 -1.53 8.68 7.55
CA GLN A 41 -0.17 9.16 7.33
C GLN A 41 -0.13 10.57 6.72
N LEU A 42 -1.02 10.88 5.77
CA LEU A 42 -1.11 12.21 5.20
C LEU A 42 -1.52 13.27 6.22
N LYS A 43 -2.47 12.94 7.11
CA LYS A 43 -2.85 13.81 8.23
C LYS A 43 -1.65 14.08 9.14
N GLN A 44 -0.86 13.05 9.44
CA GLN A 44 0.34 13.20 10.25
C GLN A 44 1.39 14.08 9.56
N ALA A 45 1.70 13.82 8.28
CA ALA A 45 2.62 14.63 7.50
C ALA A 45 2.19 16.11 7.40
N TYR A 46 0.87 16.37 7.39
CA TYR A 46 0.32 17.71 7.45
C TYR A 46 0.63 18.40 8.78
N LEU A 47 0.43 17.69 9.90
CA LEU A 47 0.72 18.19 11.24
C LEU A 47 2.21 18.39 11.49
N ASP A 48 3.07 17.57 10.88
CA ASP A 48 4.53 17.69 10.97
C ASP A 48 5.08 18.85 10.12
N GLY A 49 4.27 19.36 9.18
CA GLY A 49 4.61 20.44 8.26
C GLY A 49 5.42 19.99 7.05
N GLU A 50 5.44 18.67 6.76
CA GLU A 50 6.17 18.06 5.64
C GLU A 50 5.46 18.28 4.29
N LEU A 51 4.16 18.55 4.31
CA LEU A 51 3.40 18.83 3.09
C LEU A 51 3.74 20.24 2.57
N PRO A 52 4.25 20.37 1.34
CA PRO A 52 4.59 21.67 0.77
C PRO A 52 3.31 22.44 0.40
N THR A 53 3.36 23.76 0.52
CA THR A 53 2.26 24.66 0.11
C THR A 53 2.33 25.08 -1.36
N ASN A 54 3.40 24.72 -2.07
CA ASN A 54 3.61 24.97 -3.49
C ASN A 54 4.40 23.83 -4.15
N ASP A 55 4.36 23.75 -5.47
CA ASP A 55 4.90 22.61 -6.23
C ASP A 55 6.45 22.60 -6.36
N GLY A 56 7.13 23.66 -5.91
CA GLY A 56 8.57 23.86 -6.16
C GLY A 56 9.50 23.64 -4.97
N ASN A 57 8.97 23.39 -3.77
CA ASN A 57 9.75 23.42 -2.53
C ASN A 57 9.76 22.07 -1.81
N TYR A 58 9.89 20.97 -2.57
CA TYR A 58 9.96 19.61 -2.03
C TYR A 58 11.35 18.98 -2.19
N PRO A 59 11.93 18.37 -1.13
CA PRO A 59 11.41 18.36 0.25
C PRO A 59 11.58 19.72 0.96
N PRO A 60 10.64 20.12 1.83
CA PRO A 60 10.70 21.42 2.49
C PRO A 60 11.87 21.49 3.49
N ASN A 61 12.57 22.63 3.48
CA ASN A 61 13.58 22.91 4.51
C ASN A 61 12.95 23.11 5.91
N ALA A 62 13.76 23.07 6.96
CA ALA A 62 13.27 23.13 8.33
C ALA A 62 12.46 24.41 8.66
N ALA A 63 12.84 25.56 8.10
CA ALA A 63 12.11 26.81 8.29
C ALA A 63 10.73 26.76 7.63
N THR A 64 10.64 26.19 6.43
CA THR A 64 9.38 25.96 5.72
C THR A 64 8.48 25.02 6.53
N ARG A 65 9.03 23.93 7.08
CA ARG A 65 8.26 23.01 7.93
C ARG A 65 7.72 23.69 9.19
N ALA A 66 8.53 24.51 9.85
CA ALA A 66 8.09 25.30 11.00
C ALA A 66 6.92 26.23 10.63
N ARG A 67 7.05 26.95 9.53
CA ARG A 67 5.99 27.81 9.01
C ARG A 67 4.72 27.03 8.67
N ASN A 68 4.86 25.87 8.04
CA ASN A 68 3.72 25.01 7.71
C ASN A 68 2.97 24.59 8.97
N ARG A 69 3.68 24.18 10.03
CA ARG A 69 3.03 23.83 11.31
C ARG A 69 2.24 24.99 11.91
N GLU A 70 2.79 26.21 11.87
CA GLU A 70 2.06 27.41 12.31
C GLU A 70 0.78 27.61 11.51
N LEU A 71 0.84 27.45 10.18
CA LEU A 71 -0.32 27.58 9.30
C LEU A 71 -1.38 26.53 9.60
N VAL A 72 -0.97 25.29 9.86
CA VAL A 72 -1.90 24.21 10.23
C VAL A 72 -2.61 24.50 11.54
N GLN A 73 -1.87 24.97 12.55
CA GLN A 73 -2.45 25.37 13.83
C GLN A 73 -3.44 26.54 13.66
N ALA A 74 -3.07 27.55 12.88
CA ALA A 74 -3.93 28.70 12.59
C ALA A 74 -5.19 28.32 11.81
N ALA A 75 -5.07 27.41 10.83
CA ALA A 75 -6.19 26.94 10.02
C ALA A 75 -7.13 26.01 10.80
N SER A 76 -6.60 25.26 11.78
CA SER A 76 -7.36 24.32 12.62
C SER A 76 -8.39 23.51 11.79
N PRO A 77 -7.92 22.66 10.86
CA PRO A 77 -8.79 22.05 9.87
C PRO A 77 -9.84 21.15 10.54
N ALA A 78 -11.05 21.12 9.98
CA ALA A 78 -12.18 20.40 10.59
C ALA A 78 -11.86 18.94 10.93
N TRP A 79 -11.13 18.24 10.05
CA TRP A 79 -10.74 16.84 10.26
C TRP A 79 -9.86 16.62 11.49
N LEU A 80 -9.19 17.65 12.01
CA LEU A 80 -8.39 17.57 13.24
C LEU A 80 -9.29 17.27 14.45
N ALA A 81 -10.47 17.90 14.52
CA ALA A 81 -11.46 17.63 15.57
C ALA A 81 -12.11 16.25 15.43
N GLN A 82 -12.13 15.68 14.21
CA GLN A 82 -12.66 14.35 13.92
C GLN A 82 -11.56 13.28 13.83
N THR A 83 -10.40 13.49 14.45
CA THR A 83 -9.36 12.45 14.50
C THR A 83 -9.47 11.70 15.83
N PRO A 84 -10.25 10.61 15.94
CA PRO A 84 -9.94 9.57 16.91
C PRO A 84 -8.47 9.21 16.73
N GLN A 85 -7.70 9.25 17.82
CA GLN A 85 -6.32 8.76 17.82
C GLN A 85 -6.36 7.35 17.22
N ALA A 86 -5.70 7.15 16.07
CA ALA A 86 -5.59 5.81 15.51
C ALA A 86 -4.94 4.93 16.59
N PRO A 87 -5.47 3.72 16.86
CA PRO A 87 -4.75 2.77 17.68
C PRO A 87 -3.37 2.60 17.05
N GLN A 88 -2.34 2.94 17.83
CA GLN A 88 -0.95 2.69 17.51
C GLN A 88 -0.81 1.17 17.44
N THR A 89 -1.09 0.58 16.29
CA THR A 89 -0.86 -0.84 16.05
C THR A 89 0.64 -1.07 16.04
N ALA A 90 1.14 -1.40 17.23
CA ALA A 90 2.19 -2.39 17.47
C ALA A 90 3.20 -2.57 16.33
N ALA A 91 4.12 -1.62 16.17
CA ALA A 91 5.43 -1.92 15.62
C ALA A 91 6.35 -2.42 16.77
N GLN A 92 5.97 -3.53 17.39
CA GLN A 92 6.72 -4.25 18.42
C GLN A 92 6.38 -5.75 18.32
N GLN A 93 6.99 -6.45 17.37
CA GLN A 93 7.32 -7.89 17.42
C GLN A 93 8.56 -8.10 16.54
#